data_AF-A0A957U0E1-F1
#
_entry.id   AF-A0A957U0E1-F1
#
_cell.length_a   1.000
_cell.length_b   1.000
_cell.length_c   1.000
_cell.angle_alpha   90.00
_cell.angle_beta   90.00
_cell.angle_gamma   90.00
#
_symmetry.space_group_name_H-M   'P 1'
#
loop_
_entity.id
_entity.type
_entity.pdbx_description
1 polymer ?
#
loop_
_entity_poly.entity_id
_entity_poly.type
_entity_poly.pdbx_seq_one_letter_code
_entity_poly.pdbx_strand_id
1 'polypeptide(L)'
;MATTVAMSAPKPKRVSNTLKNFWLDIALFLAFVVDYNLHFTGLVIHEWLGVALGIALIYHLLWHWEWIVSTVKRIFSRLPWRQRAKQLVDLLIFADMVLLIATGLWISKVVVPQLGIAVQMNGVFRWLHVATAQWSIWLLALHIALSWDWIVNAWTRYVWQPLTARGHDVVETGKEGAA
;
A
#
# COMPACT_ATOMS: atom_id res chain seq x y z
N MET A 1 17.18 -11.92 55.86
CA MET A 1 16.42 -10.94 55.05
C MET A 1 16.49 -11.41 53.60
N ALA A 2 15.39 -11.91 53.05
CA ALA A 2 15.35 -12.40 51.66
C ALA A 2 14.89 -11.26 50.75
N THR A 3 15.76 -10.82 49.85
CA THR A 3 15.47 -9.77 48.86
C THR A 3 14.72 -10.40 47.68
N THR A 4 13.42 -10.18 47.60
CA THR A 4 12.59 -10.60 46.48
C THR A 4 12.88 -9.69 45.28
N VAL A 5 13.50 -10.22 44.23
CA VAL A 5 13.69 -9.51 42.97
C VAL A 5 12.35 -9.54 42.22
N ALA A 6 11.70 -8.39 42.10
CA ALA A 6 10.51 -8.24 41.28
C ALA A 6 10.89 -8.39 39.79
N MET A 7 10.51 -9.51 39.17
CA MET A 7 10.63 -9.70 37.72
C MET A 7 9.69 -8.71 37.02
N SER A 8 10.26 -7.74 36.31
CA SER A 8 9.49 -6.80 35.49
C SER A 8 8.84 -7.54 34.32
N ALA A 9 7.53 -7.36 34.14
CA ALA A 9 6.81 -7.93 33.00
C ALA A 9 7.39 -7.42 31.65
N PRO A 10 7.48 -8.28 30.62
CA PRO A 10 8.02 -7.90 29.32
C PRO A 10 7.15 -6.80 28.68
N LYS A 11 7.77 -5.69 28.27
CA LYS A 11 7.08 -4.60 27.55
C LYS A 11 6.56 -5.12 26.21
N PRO A 12 5.31 -4.84 25.81
CA PRO A 12 4.78 -5.29 24.53
C PRO A 12 5.64 -4.74 23.38
N LYS A 13 6.07 -5.62 22.46
CA LYS A 13 6.84 -5.23 21.27
C LYS A 13 5.97 -4.30 20.41
N ARG A 14 6.31 -3.02 20.35
CA ARG A 14 5.67 -2.06 19.43
C ARG A 14 6.02 -2.43 17.99
N VAL A 15 4.99 -2.57 17.15
CA VAL A 15 5.15 -2.80 15.72
C VAL A 15 5.84 -1.59 15.09
N SER A 16 6.89 -1.80 14.29
CA SER A 16 7.61 -0.71 13.63
C SER A 16 6.71 -0.04 12.58
N ASN A 17 6.83 1.28 12.42
CA ASN A 17 6.07 2.01 11.40
C ASN A 17 6.36 1.48 9.99
N THR A 18 7.58 1.04 9.71
CA THR A 18 7.95 0.40 8.45
C THR A 18 7.14 -0.86 8.18
N LEU A 19 6.86 -1.69 9.20
CA LEU A 19 6.05 -2.90 9.01
C LEU A 19 4.59 -2.55 8.69
N LYS A 20 4.03 -1.54 9.37
CA LYS A 20 2.67 -1.07 9.08
C LYS A 20 2.54 -0.55 7.66
N ASN A 21 3.50 0.25 7.21
CA ASN A 21 3.54 0.79 5.86
C ASN A 21 3.63 -0.33 4.83
N PHE A 22 4.54 -1.29 5.04
CA PHE A 22 4.70 -2.44 4.14
C PHE A 22 3.39 -3.24 3.96
N TRP A 23 2.66 -3.51 5.04
CA TRP A 23 1.38 -4.21 4.96
C TRP A 23 0.28 -3.38 4.32
N LEU A 24 0.23 -2.07 4.59
CA LEU A 24 -0.71 -1.16 3.95
C LEU A 24 -0.48 -1.11 2.43
N ASP A 25 0.77 -1.04 2.00
CA ASP A 25 1.15 -1.02 0.58
C ASP A 25 0.77 -2.33 -0.12
N ILE A 26 1.00 -3.47 0.53
CA ILE A 26 0.56 -4.78 0.02
C ILE A 26 -0.96 -4.83 -0.10
N ALA A 27 -1.69 -4.37 0.91
CA ALA A 27 -3.15 -4.38 0.89
C ALA A 27 -3.70 -3.51 -0.24
N LEU A 28 -3.18 -2.29 -0.42
CA LEU A 28 -3.54 -1.40 -1.51
C LEU A 28 -3.22 -2.01 -2.88
N PHE A 29 -2.03 -2.61 -3.02
CA PHE A 29 -1.61 -3.27 -4.26
C PHE A 29 -2.56 -4.40 -4.65
N LEU A 30 -2.87 -5.32 -3.71
CA LEU A 30 -3.75 -6.45 -3.98
C LEU A 30 -5.18 -6.00 -4.28
N ALA A 31 -5.69 -5.04 -3.53
CA ALA A 31 -7.02 -4.48 -3.76
C ALA A 31 -7.12 -3.83 -5.15
N PHE A 32 -6.09 -3.08 -5.56
CA PHE A 32 -6.01 -2.50 -6.90
C PHE A 32 -5.96 -3.58 -8.01
N VAL A 33 -5.15 -4.63 -7.84
CA VAL A 33 -5.06 -5.73 -8.84
C VAL A 33 -6.39 -6.45 -9.01
N VAL A 34 -7.11 -6.69 -7.90
CA VAL A 34 -8.46 -7.28 -7.96
C VAL A 34 -9.43 -6.33 -8.65
N ASP A 35 -9.41 -5.05 -8.30
CA ASP A 35 -10.33 -4.05 -8.82
C ASP A 35 -10.13 -3.73 -10.32
N TYR A 36 -8.88 -3.84 -10.81
CA TYR A 36 -8.51 -3.53 -12.19
C TYR A 36 -9.33 -4.28 -13.25
N ASN A 37 -9.81 -5.49 -12.94
CA ASN A 37 -10.59 -6.29 -13.88
C ASN A 37 -12.10 -6.21 -13.60
N LEU A 38 -12.77 -5.27 -14.27
CA LEU A 38 -14.23 -5.08 -14.19
C LEU A 38 -15.03 -6.34 -14.53
N HIS A 39 -14.54 -7.20 -15.43
CA HIS A 39 -15.26 -8.44 -15.80
C HIS A 39 -15.19 -9.49 -14.70
N PHE A 40 -14.11 -9.46 -13.92
CA PHE A 40 -13.91 -10.37 -12.78
C PHE A 40 -14.70 -9.90 -11.55
N THR A 41 -14.66 -8.61 -11.23
CA THR A 41 -15.36 -8.06 -10.07
C THR A 41 -16.84 -7.83 -10.35
N GLY A 42 -17.20 -7.45 -11.57
CA GLY A 42 -18.52 -6.94 -11.90
C GLY A 42 -18.73 -5.51 -11.41
N LEU A 43 -19.67 -4.79 -12.03
CA LEU A 43 -19.85 -3.34 -11.84
C LEU A 43 -20.06 -2.93 -10.37
N VAL A 44 -20.94 -3.64 -9.65
CA VAL A 44 -21.28 -3.27 -8.26
C VAL A 44 -20.07 -3.41 -7.36
N ILE A 45 -19.36 -4.53 -7.44
CA ILE A 45 -18.18 -4.79 -6.60
C ILE A 45 -17.04 -3.85 -6.98
N HIS A 46 -16.83 -3.59 -8.28
CA HIS A 46 -15.84 -2.64 -8.76
C HIS A 46 -16.04 -1.24 -8.17
N GLU A 47 -17.27 -0.72 -8.19
CA GLU A 47 -17.51 0.62 -7.64
C GLU A 47 -17.30 0.67 -6.12
N TRP A 48 -17.76 -0.34 -5.37
CA TRP A 48 -17.54 -0.39 -3.92
C TRP A 48 -16.07 -0.62 -3.54
N LEU A 49 -15.34 -1.45 -4.28
CA LEU A 49 -13.90 -1.63 -4.12
C LEU A 49 -13.15 -0.34 -4.45
N GLY A 50 -13.51 0.36 -5.52
CA GLY A 50 -12.95 1.65 -5.87
C GLY A 50 -13.15 2.70 -4.78
N VAL A 51 -14.32 2.74 -4.13
CA VAL A 51 -14.58 3.61 -2.96
C VAL A 51 -13.71 3.21 -1.78
N ALA A 52 -13.63 1.92 -1.45
CA ALA A 52 -12.79 1.43 -0.36
C ALA A 52 -11.30 1.73 -0.61
N LEU A 53 -10.83 1.56 -1.85
CA LEU A 53 -9.50 1.96 -2.31
C LEU A 53 -9.29 3.47 -2.15
N GLY A 54 -10.27 4.29 -2.52
CA GLY A 54 -10.23 5.74 -2.33
C GLY A 54 -10.04 6.14 -0.87
N ILE A 55 -10.81 5.54 0.04
CA ILE A 55 -10.69 5.79 1.49
C ILE A 55 -9.33 5.33 2.00
N ALA A 56 -8.87 4.14 1.61
CA ALA A 56 -7.59 3.60 2.03
C ALA A 56 -6.41 4.43 1.50
N LEU A 57 -6.51 4.95 0.28
CA LEU A 57 -5.51 5.85 -0.31
C LEU A 57 -5.46 7.20 0.42
N ILE A 58 -6.61 7.78 0.78
CA ILE A 58 -6.65 9.00 1.60
C ILE A 58 -6.00 8.75 2.96
N TYR A 59 -6.33 7.64 3.62
CA TYR A 59 -5.70 7.26 4.88
C TYR A 59 -4.18 7.12 4.74
N HIS A 60 -3.73 6.41 3.71
CA HIS A 60 -2.31 6.28 3.37
C HIS A 60 -1.66 7.66 3.18
N LEU A 61 -2.35 8.58 2.50
CA LEU A 61 -1.84 9.93 2.25
C LEU A 61 -1.64 10.74 3.53
N LEU A 62 -2.64 10.72 4.41
CA LEU A 62 -2.58 11.44 5.68
C LEU A 62 -1.48 10.86 6.58
N TRP A 63 -1.33 9.53 6.57
CA TRP A 63 -0.27 8.84 7.30
C TRP A 63 1.13 9.21 6.78
N HIS A 64 1.26 9.45 5.48
CA HIS A 64 2.52 9.75 4.81
C HIS A 64 2.72 11.23 4.48
N TRP A 65 1.91 12.13 5.04
CA TRP A 65 1.89 13.55 4.68
C TRP A 65 3.27 14.24 4.78
N GLU A 66 3.99 14.02 5.88
CA GLU A 66 5.34 14.58 6.06
C GLU A 66 6.33 14.09 5.00
N TRP A 67 6.24 12.81 4.63
CA TRP A 67 7.08 12.24 3.58
C TRP A 67 6.80 12.88 2.23
N ILE A 68 5.54 13.13 1.89
CA ILE A 68 5.13 13.79 0.63
C ILE A 68 5.68 15.20 0.57
N VAL A 69 5.44 16.01 1.62
CA VAL A 69 5.95 17.39 1.69
C VAL A 69 7.47 17.41 1.58
N SER A 70 8.16 16.49 2.25
CA SER A 70 9.62 16.37 2.17
C SER A 70 10.10 15.96 0.78
N THR A 71 9.36 15.06 0.11
CA THR A 71 9.67 14.56 -1.23
C THR A 71 9.53 15.67 -2.25
N VAL A 72 8.39 16.37 -2.27
CA VAL A 72 8.13 17.50 -3.17
C VAL A 72 9.18 18.60 -3.02
N LYS A 73 9.54 18.97 -1.79
CA LYS A 73 10.62 19.95 -1.54
C LYS A 73 11.99 19.49 -2.07
N ARG A 74 12.25 18.18 -2.04
CA ARG A 74 13.54 17.59 -2.43
C ARG A 74 13.64 17.28 -3.93
N ILE A 75 12.57 17.41 -4.71
CA ILE A 75 12.61 17.24 -6.17
C ILE A 75 13.68 18.15 -6.81
N PHE A 76 13.79 19.39 -6.32
CA PHE A 76 14.77 20.37 -6.79
C PHE A 76 16.16 20.23 -6.14
N SER A 77 16.32 19.31 -5.19
CA SER A 77 17.60 19.09 -4.51
C SER A 77 18.55 18.23 -5.35
N ARG A 78 19.86 18.30 -5.06
CA ARG A 78 20.89 17.45 -5.68
C ARG A 78 20.83 16.03 -5.12
N LEU A 79 19.99 15.19 -5.73
CA LEU A 79 19.86 13.76 -5.42
C LEU A 79 20.46 12.90 -6.55
N PRO A 80 20.95 11.69 -6.24
CA PRO A 80 21.34 10.72 -7.26
C PRO A 80 20.17 10.44 -8.23
N TRP A 81 20.48 10.24 -9.52
CA TRP A 81 19.48 10.02 -10.57
C TRP A 81 18.45 8.94 -10.21
N ARG A 82 18.90 7.78 -9.73
CA ARG A 82 18.02 6.65 -9.35
C ARG A 82 17.01 7.05 -8.27
N GLN A 83 17.44 7.83 -7.28
CA GLN A 83 16.56 8.28 -6.21
C GLN A 83 15.53 9.31 -6.71
N ARG A 84 15.92 10.20 -7.63
CA ARG A 84 14.99 11.14 -8.27
C ARG A 84 13.95 10.41 -9.13
N ALA A 85 14.39 9.44 -9.93
CA ALA A 85 13.49 8.64 -10.76
C ALA A 85 12.45 7.92 -9.89
N LYS A 86 12.88 7.29 -8.79
CA LYS A 86 11.96 6.66 -7.83
C LYS A 86 10.95 7.67 -7.28
N GLN A 87 11.40 8.82 -6.78
CA GLN A 87 10.51 9.85 -6.24
C GLN A 87 9.52 10.40 -7.27
N LEU A 88 9.95 10.58 -8.51
CA LEU A 88 9.10 11.04 -9.60
C LEU A 88 8.03 9.99 -9.93
N VAL A 89 8.40 8.72 -10.04
CA VAL A 89 7.46 7.63 -10.29
C VAL A 89 6.46 7.49 -9.14
N ASP A 90 6.91 7.58 -7.89
CA ASP A 90 6.03 7.55 -6.71
C ASP A 90 5.00 8.70 -6.76
N LEU A 91 5.42 9.90 -7.16
CA LEU A 91 4.53 11.06 -7.32
C LEU A 91 3.56 10.90 -8.49
N LEU A 92 4.02 10.32 -9.61
CA LEU A 92 3.18 10.05 -10.78
C LEU A 92 2.11 9.01 -10.47
N ILE A 93 2.46 7.91 -9.80
CA ILE A 93 1.49 6.92 -9.31
C ILE A 93 0.48 7.58 -8.40
N PHE A 94 0.95 8.41 -7.48
CA PHE A 94 0.05 9.11 -6.57
C PHE A 94 -0.97 9.98 -7.32
N ALA A 95 -0.51 10.81 -8.26
CA ALA A 95 -1.40 11.66 -9.07
C ALA A 95 -2.37 10.84 -9.93
N ASP A 96 -1.87 9.77 -10.54
CA ASP A 96 -2.66 8.86 -11.39
C ASP A 96 -3.75 8.13 -10.58
N MET A 97 -3.44 7.63 -9.38
CA MET A 97 -4.41 6.99 -8.49
C MET A 97 -5.52 7.95 -8.04
N VAL A 98 -5.18 9.20 -7.71
CA VAL A 98 -6.17 10.23 -7.37
C VAL A 98 -7.09 10.49 -8.56
N LEU A 99 -6.53 10.62 -9.77
CA LEU A 99 -7.31 10.85 -10.97
C LEU A 99 -8.19 9.64 -11.34
N LEU A 100 -7.67 8.42 -11.20
CA LEU A 100 -8.40 7.18 -11.44
C LEU A 100 -9.63 7.06 -10.54
N ILE A 101 -9.47 7.31 -9.24
CA ILE A 101 -10.56 7.23 -8.25
C ILE A 101 -11.55 8.37 -8.47
N ALA A 102 -11.08 9.61 -8.66
CA ALA A 102 -11.96 10.76 -8.88
C ALA A 102 -12.82 10.59 -10.14
N THR A 103 -12.22 10.14 -11.24
CA THR A 103 -12.95 9.88 -12.49
C THR A 103 -13.88 8.67 -12.36
N GLY A 104 -13.50 7.65 -11.60
CA GLY A 104 -14.33 6.47 -11.29
C GLY A 104 -15.59 6.83 -10.51
N LEU A 105 -15.45 7.66 -9.46
CA LEU A 105 -16.58 8.19 -8.70
C LEU A 105 -17.49 9.04 -9.60
N TRP A 106 -16.92 9.84 -10.51
CA TRP A 106 -17.72 10.66 -11.41
C TRP A 106 -18.57 9.83 -12.39
N ILE A 107 -18.06 8.70 -12.87
CA ILE A 107 -18.79 7.82 -13.81
C ILE A 107 -19.60 6.72 -13.12
N SER A 108 -19.64 6.70 -11.78
CA SER A 108 -20.33 5.70 -10.97
C SER A 108 -21.82 5.63 -11.31
N LYS A 109 -22.32 4.40 -11.49
CA LYS A 109 -23.72 4.10 -11.79
C LYS A 109 -24.47 3.53 -10.59
N VAL A 110 -23.74 3.04 -9.59
CA VAL A 110 -24.31 2.37 -8.40
C VAL A 110 -24.12 3.25 -7.17
N VAL A 111 -22.87 3.54 -6.80
CA VAL A 111 -22.56 4.21 -5.53
C VAL A 111 -23.05 5.65 -5.49
N VAL A 112 -22.69 6.47 -6.48
CA VAL A 112 -23.00 7.91 -6.43
C VAL A 112 -24.50 8.22 -6.55
N PRO A 113 -25.26 7.55 -7.43
CA PRO A 113 -26.72 7.70 -7.44
C PRO A 113 -27.40 7.27 -6.14
N GLN A 114 -26.87 6.26 -5.43
CA GLN A 114 -27.38 5.85 -4.11
C GLN A 114 -27.17 6.93 -3.03
N LEU A 115 -26.21 7.84 -3.22
CA LEU A 115 -26.00 9.00 -2.35
C LEU A 115 -26.91 10.20 -2.71
N GLY A 116 -27.78 10.05 -3.71
CA GLY A 116 -28.71 11.10 -4.15
C GLY A 116 -28.05 12.18 -5.02
N ILE A 117 -26.84 11.95 -5.51
CA ILE A 117 -26.10 12.91 -6.35
C ILE A 117 -26.34 12.56 -7.83
N ALA A 118 -26.90 13.50 -8.59
CA ALA A 118 -27.04 13.35 -10.03
C ALA A 118 -25.75 13.79 -10.74
N VAL A 119 -25.07 12.87 -11.41
CA VAL A 119 -23.86 13.17 -12.18
C VAL A 119 -24.17 13.10 -13.67
N GLN A 120 -23.74 14.12 -14.41
CA GLN A 120 -23.85 14.12 -15.87
C GLN A 120 -22.76 13.22 -16.47
N MET A 121 -23.19 12.15 -17.13
CA MET A 121 -22.26 11.26 -17.82
C MET A 121 -21.72 11.95 -19.08
N ASN A 122 -20.42 12.20 -19.12
CA ASN A 122 -19.70 12.64 -20.31
C ASN A 122 -18.66 11.58 -20.70
N GLY A 123 -18.42 11.42 -22.01
CA GLY A 123 -17.46 10.41 -22.51
C GLY A 123 -16.01 10.67 -22.05
N VAL A 124 -15.68 11.93 -21.73
CA VAL A 124 -14.33 12.35 -21.33
C VAL A 124 -13.88 11.69 -20.03
N PHE A 125 -14.74 11.65 -19.00
CA PHE A 125 -14.34 11.07 -17.70
C PHE A 125 -14.19 9.55 -17.79
N ARG A 126 -15.01 8.89 -18.62
CA ARG A 126 -14.84 7.47 -18.90
C ARG A 126 -13.53 7.19 -19.63
N TRP A 127 -13.20 8.01 -20.63
CA TRP A 127 -11.93 7.90 -21.33
C TRP A 127 -10.75 8.14 -20.39
N LEU A 128 -10.81 9.18 -19.55
CA LEU A 128 -9.78 9.46 -18.54
C LEU A 128 -9.62 8.29 -17.56
N HIS A 129 -10.72 7.75 -17.03
CA HIS A 129 -10.68 6.63 -16.08
C HIS A 129 -9.99 5.40 -16.68
N VAL A 130 -10.33 5.04 -17.93
CA VAL A 130 -9.68 3.92 -18.63
C VAL A 130 -8.22 4.24 -18.95
N ALA A 131 -7.91 5.47 -19.35
CA ALA A 131 -6.54 5.88 -19.64
C ALA A 131 -5.66 5.82 -18.38
N THR A 132 -6.12 6.36 -17.25
CA THR A 132 -5.40 6.28 -15.96
C THR A 132 -5.29 4.85 -15.47
N ALA A 133 -6.32 4.02 -15.65
CA ALA A 133 -6.22 2.59 -15.32
C ALA A 133 -5.09 1.93 -16.13
N GLN A 134 -4.98 2.20 -17.43
CA GLN A 134 -3.88 1.65 -18.23
C GLN A 134 -2.50 2.18 -17.79
N TRP A 135 -2.39 3.49 -17.53
CA TRP A 135 -1.14 4.10 -17.08
C TRP A 135 -0.69 3.59 -15.72
N SER A 136 -1.62 3.35 -14.81
CA SER A 136 -1.33 2.83 -13.48
C SER A 136 -0.56 1.51 -13.52
N ILE A 137 -0.87 0.59 -14.45
CA ILE A 137 -0.16 -0.69 -14.59
C ILE A 137 1.31 -0.46 -14.98
N TRP A 138 1.55 0.42 -15.93
CA TRP A 138 2.92 0.75 -16.38
C TRP A 138 3.72 1.45 -15.28
N LEU A 139 3.11 2.42 -14.60
CA LEU A 139 3.75 3.15 -13.51
C LEU A 139 4.05 2.21 -12.33
N LEU A 140 3.10 1.34 -11.97
CA LEU A 140 3.24 0.37 -10.89
C LEU A 140 4.34 -0.65 -11.18
N ALA A 141 4.41 -1.16 -12.41
CA ALA A 141 5.50 -2.04 -12.84
C ALA A 141 6.87 -1.34 -12.70
N LEU A 142 6.96 -0.07 -13.12
CA LEU A 142 8.18 0.73 -12.99
C LEU A 142 8.55 0.99 -11.52
N HIS A 143 7.56 1.29 -10.67
CA HIS A 143 7.77 1.49 -9.24
C HIS A 143 8.33 0.25 -8.55
N ILE A 144 7.78 -0.93 -8.87
CA ILE A 144 8.28 -2.22 -8.37
C ILE A 144 9.71 -2.45 -8.85
N ALA A 145 9.99 -2.24 -10.14
CA ALA A 145 11.32 -2.43 -10.71
C ALA A 145 12.37 -1.51 -10.05
N LEU A 146 12.06 -0.24 -9.84
CA LEU A 146 12.97 0.71 -9.19
C LEU A 146 13.22 0.37 -7.70
N SER A 147 12.21 -0.20 -7.04
CA SER A 147 12.20 -0.52 -5.61
C SER A 147 12.59 -1.97 -5.29
N TRP A 148 13.01 -2.75 -6.28
CA TRP A 148 13.27 -4.19 -6.16
C TRP A 148 14.21 -4.56 -4.99
N ASP A 149 15.35 -3.86 -4.88
CA ASP A 149 16.32 -4.09 -3.80
C ASP A 149 15.69 -3.91 -2.41
N TRP A 150 14.81 -2.91 -2.25
CA TRP A 150 14.13 -2.67 -1.00
C TRP A 150 13.09 -3.75 -0.70
N ILE A 151 12.34 -4.20 -1.71
CA ILE A 151 11.33 -5.25 -1.58
C ILE A 151 11.95 -6.56 -1.10
N VAL A 152 13.05 -6.99 -1.73
CA VAL A 152 13.76 -8.23 -1.35
C VAL A 152 14.29 -8.15 0.08
N ASN A 153 14.84 -7.00 0.47
CA ASN A 153 15.34 -6.77 1.82
C ASN A 153 14.20 -6.73 2.86
N ALA A 154 13.07 -6.08 2.55
CA ALA A 154 11.89 -6.05 3.40
C ALA A 154 11.29 -7.45 3.59
N TRP A 155 11.16 -8.21 2.51
CA TRP A 155 10.69 -9.60 2.55
C TRP A 155 11.57 -10.49 3.43
N THR A 156 12.88 -10.42 3.23
CA THR A 156 13.85 -11.20 4.01
C THR A 156 13.74 -10.88 5.50
N ARG A 157 13.64 -9.59 5.84
CA ARG A 157 13.61 -9.12 7.23
C ARG A 157 12.29 -9.42 7.93
N TYR A 158 11.17 -9.22 7.27
CA TYR A 158 9.84 -9.25 7.92
C TYR A 158 9.09 -10.58 7.74
N VAL A 159 9.40 -11.35 6.70
CA VAL A 159 8.74 -12.63 6.41
C VAL A 159 9.71 -13.79 6.65
N TRP A 160 10.91 -13.76 6.07
CA TRP A 160 11.80 -14.92 6.09
C TRP A 160 12.48 -15.16 7.44
N GLN A 161 13.19 -14.18 7.99
CA GLN A 161 13.92 -14.32 9.26
C GLN A 161 13.04 -14.75 10.46
N PRO A 162 11.82 -14.23 10.64
CA PRO A 162 10.95 -14.67 11.72
C PRO A 162 10.46 -16.11 11.57
N LEU A 163 10.24 -16.58 10.33
CA LEU A 163 9.80 -17.95 10.06
C LEU A 163 10.93 -18.95 10.33
N THR A 164 12.16 -18.63 9.94
CA THR A 164 13.32 -19.51 10.19
C THR A 164 13.74 -19.53 11.66
N ALA A 165 13.70 -18.38 12.35
CA ALA A 165 13.98 -18.31 13.79
C ALA A 165 12.99 -19.13 14.62
N ARG A 166 11.68 -19.05 14.31
CA ARG A 166 10.67 -19.89 14.98
C ARG A 166 10.86 -21.39 14.71
N GLY A 167 11.37 -21.76 13.54
CA GLY A 167 11.68 -23.15 13.22
C GLY A 167 12.81 -23.73 14.08
N HIS A 168 13.81 -22.92 14.40
CA HIS A 168 14.92 -23.34 15.27
C HIS A 168 14.47 -23.52 16.73
N ASP A 169 13.69 -22.58 17.28
CA ASP A 169 13.24 -22.63 18.68
C ASP A 169 12.37 -23.88 18.97
N VAL A 170 11.53 -24.29 18.01
CA VAL A 170 10.68 -25.49 18.13
C VAL A 170 11.48 -26.79 18.08
N VAL A 171 12.57 -26.82 17.30
CA VAL A 171 13.43 -28.01 17.20
C VAL A 171 14.29 -28.19 18.45
N GLU A 172 14.80 -27.12 19.05
CA GLU A 172 15.56 -27.19 20.31
C GLU A 172 14.67 -27.62 21.49
N THR A 173 13.48 -27.01 21.64
CA THR A 173 12.54 -27.39 22.71
C THR A 173 12.01 -28.82 22.57
N GLY A 174 11.85 -29.33 21.35
CA GLY A 174 11.48 -30.74 21.10
C GLY A 174 12.58 -31.75 21.46
N LYS A 175 13.86 -31.34 21.44
CA LYS A 175 14.98 -32.19 21.88
C LYS A 175 15.15 -32.19 23.39
N GLU A 176 14.91 -31.07 24.05
CA GLU A 176 15.00 -30.97 25.52
C GLU A 176 13.82 -31.66 26.24
N GLY A 177 12.64 -31.71 25.64
CA GLY A 177 11.47 -32.41 26.21
C GLY A 177 11.45 -33.93 26.00
N ALA A 178 12.37 -34.48 25.21
CA ALA A 178 12.48 -35.91 24.89
C ALA A 178 13.66 -36.61 25.60
N ALA A 179 14.44 -35.86 26.39
CA ALA A 179 15.51 -36.34 27.25
C ALA A 179 15.05 -36.38 28.72
#